data_AF-A0A1V5PXP7-F1
#
_entry.id   AF-A0A1V5PXP7-F1
#
_cell.length_a   1.000
_cell.length_b   1.000
_cell.length_c   1.000
_cell.angle_alpha   90.00
_cell.angle_beta   90.00
_cell.angle_gamma   90.00
#
_symmetry.space_group_name_H-M   'P 1'
#
loop_
_entity.id
_entity.type
_entity.pdbx_description
1 polymer ?
#
loop_
_entity_poly.entity_id
_entity_poly.type
_entity_poly.pdbx_seq_one_letter_code
_entity_poly.pdbx_strand_id
1 'polypeptide(L)' 'MLKDRLKELFSAYDPSIQRIIHEVGELEQQYIAMERPRVKEQIDEIITRLARQQLERDETEDYEIFHNGE' A
#
# COMPACT_ATOMS: atom_id res chain seq x y z
N MET A 1 -12.21 -14.50 8.60
CA MET A 1 -11.07 -14.50 9.54
C MET A 1 -10.68 -13.05 9.87
N LEU A 2 -9.81 -12.79 10.86
CA LEU A 2 -9.42 -11.42 11.25
C LEU A 2 -8.88 -10.58 10.08
N LYS A 3 -8.16 -11.21 9.13
CA LYS A 3 -7.64 -10.59 7.90
C LYS A 3 -8.76 -9.99 7.03
N ASP A 4 -9.87 -10.71 6.87
CA ASP A 4 -11.00 -10.26 6.04
C ASP A 4 -11.71 -9.06 6.68
N ARG A 5 -11.87 -9.11 8.01
CA ARG A 5 -12.46 -8.02 8.78
C ARG A 5 -11.58 -6.77 8.77
N LEU A 6 -10.26 -6.93 8.77
CA LEU A 6 -9.32 -5.82 8.65
C LEU A 6 -9.44 -5.17 7.26
N LYS A 7 -9.51 -5.97 6.18
CA LYS A 7 -9.73 -5.44 4.82
C LYS A 7 -11.03 -4.65 4.72
N GLU A 8 -12.09 -5.13 5.35
CA GLU A 8 -13.41 -4.50 5.34
C GLU A 8 -13.41 -3.14 6.09
N LEU A 9 -12.64 -3.01 7.18
CA LEU A 9 -12.51 -1.73 7.91
C LEU A 9 -11.89 -0.62 7.07
N PHE A 10 -11.05 -0.98 6.10
CA PHE A 10 -10.35 -0.02 5.25
C PHE A 10 -10.89 0.01 3.81
N SER A 11 -12.01 -0.65 3.52
CA SER A 11 -12.55 -0.74 2.16
C SER A 11 -12.97 0.60 1.56
N ALA A 12 -13.24 1.60 2.41
CA ALA A 12 -13.60 2.95 2.01
C ALA A 12 -12.39 3.89 1.83
N TYR A 13 -11.18 3.43 2.15
CA TYR A 13 -9.97 4.23 2.00
C TYR A 13 -9.48 4.20 0.56
N ASP A 14 -8.58 5.12 0.23
CA ASP A 14 -7.88 5.15 -1.04
C ASP A 14 -7.25 3.78 -1.39
N PRO A 15 -7.32 3.31 -2.65
CA PRO A 15 -6.77 2.02 -3.06
C PRO A 15 -5.30 1.81 -2.71
N SER A 16 -4.48 2.88 -2.69
CA SER A 16 -3.06 2.79 -2.32
C SER A 16 -2.87 2.63 -0.81
N ILE A 17 -3.75 3.22 0.00
CA ILE A 17 -3.81 2.92 1.44
C ILE A 17 -4.25 1.48 1.68
N GLN A 18 -5.24 0.98 0.94
CA GLN A 18 -5.67 -0.42 1.05
C GLN A 18 -4.53 -1.39 0.74
N ARG A 19 -3.70 -1.09 -0.28
CA ARG A 19 -2.51 -1.88 -0.62
C ARG A 19 -1.47 -1.88 0.49
N ILE A 20 -1.16 -0.72 1.08
CA ILE A 20 -0.23 -0.63 2.23
C ILE A 20 -0.68 -1.58 3.35
N ILE A 21 -1.95 -1.51 3.73
CA ILE A 21 -2.49 -2.31 4.83
C ILE A 21 -2.42 -3.81 4.52
N HIS A 22 -2.65 -4.19 3.26
CA HIS A 22 -2.51 -5.57 2.83
C HIS A 22 -1.07 -6.08 2.98
N GLU A 23 -0.11 -5.35 2.43
CA GLU A 23 1.28 -5.76 2.42
C GLU A 23 1.90 -5.76 3.82
N VAL A 24 1.59 -4.74 4.64
CA VAL A 24 2.03 -4.69 6.04
C VAL A 24 1.41 -5.84 6.84
N GLY A 25 0.13 -6.16 6.64
CA GLY A 25 -0.51 -7.28 7.31
C GLY A 25 0.12 -8.63 6.95
N GLU A 26 0.58 -8.81 5.71
CA GLU A 26 1.30 -10.02 5.30
C GLU A 26 2.71 -10.09 5.88
N LEU A 27 3.40 -8.95 5.93
CA LEU A 27 4.71 -8.83 6.57
C LEU A 27 4.62 -9.19 8.06
N GLU A 28 3.67 -8.61 8.80
CA GLU A 28 3.49 -8.92 10.23
C GLU A 28 3.16 -10.40 10.45
N GLN A 29 2.34 -11.01 9.57
CA GLN A 29 2.05 -12.45 9.64
C GLN A 29 3.29 -13.32 9.47
N GLN A 30 4.23 -12.95 8.60
CA GLN A 30 5.48 -13.69 8.40
C GLN A 30 6.35 -13.71 9.66
N TYR A 31 6.24 -12.67 10.49
CA TYR A 31 7.03 -12.53 11.70
C TYR A 31 6.23 -12.69 12.99
N ILE A 32 4.99 -13.18 12.92
CA ILE A 32 4.08 -13.26 14.07
C ILE A 32 4.58 -14.16 15.21
N ALA A 33 5.47 -15.12 14.88
CA ALA A 33 6.10 -16.01 15.84
C ALA A 33 7.38 -15.43 16.49
N MET A 34 7.87 -14.27 16.02
CA MET A 34 9.01 -13.60 16.62
C MET A 34 8.56 -12.72 17.78
N GLU A 35 9.28 -12.79 18.90
CA GLU A 35 8.98 -12.01 20.10
C GLU A 35 9.21 -10.50 19.91
N ARG A 36 10.13 -10.11 19.02
CA ARG A 36 10.43 -8.72 18.63
C ARG A 36 10.82 -8.62 17.15
N PRO A 37 9.86 -8.68 16.24
CA PRO A 37 10.15 -8.58 14.83
C PRO A 37 10.61 -7.16 14.46
N ARG A 38 11.75 -7.05 13.77
CA ARG A 38 12.29 -5.76 13.30
C ARG A 38 11.73 -5.40 11.93
N VAL A 39 10.41 -5.27 11.85
CA VAL A 39 9.69 -5.03 10.57
C VAL A 39 9.55 -3.56 10.20
N LYS A 40 9.96 -2.63 11.07
CA LYS A 40 9.78 -1.20 10.85
C LYS A 40 10.39 -0.71 9.53
N GLU A 41 11.64 -1.06 9.26
CA GLU A 41 12.33 -0.65 8.02
C GLU A 41 11.61 -1.19 6.77
N GLN A 42 11.14 -2.42 6.83
CA GLN A 42 10.38 -3.06 5.75
C GLN A 42 9.01 -2.39 5.55
N ILE A 43 8.35 -1.96 6.62
CA ILE A 43 7.10 -1.16 6.53
C ILE A 43 7.38 0.19 5.86
N ASP A 44 8.44 0.89 6.28
CA ASP A 44 8.83 2.18 5.71
C ASP A 44 9.16 2.05 4.20
N GLU A 45 9.81 0.95 3.80
CA GLU A 45 10.06 0.61 2.40
C GLU A 45 8.77 0.34 1.61
N ILE A 46 7.81 -0.41 2.17
CA ILE A 46 6.50 -0.67 1.54
C ILE A 46 5.78 0.64 1.27
N ILE A 47 5.70 1.52 2.28
CA ILE A 47 5.03 2.82 2.16
C ILE A 47 5.71 3.68 1.11
N THR A 48 7.05 3.78 1.17
CA THR A 48 7.83 4.62 0.24
C THR A 48 7.68 4.14 -1.21
N ARG A 49 7.75 2.82 -1.43
CA ARG A 49 7.58 2.24 -2.77
C ARG A 49 6.19 2.50 -3.33
N LEU A 50 5.14 2.29 -2.53
CA LEU A 50 3.76 2.48 -2.98
C LEU A 50 3.46 3.98 -3.22
N ALA A 51 4.00 4.88 -2.40
CA ALA A 51 3.88 6.31 -2.61
C ALA A 51 4.53 6.75 -3.94
N ARG A 52 5.75 6.26 -4.24
CA ARG A 52 6.41 6.54 -5.53
C ARG A 52 5.61 6.02 -6.72
N GLN A 53 5.10 4.80 -6.65
CA GLN A 53 4.28 4.20 -7.71
C GLN A 53 2.98 4.97 -7.95
N GLN A 54 2.38 5.55 -6.90
CA GLN A 54 1.21 6.40 -7.05
C GLN A 54 1.56 7.72 -7.74
N LEU A 55 2.64 8.38 -7.31
CA LEU A 55 3.11 9.63 -7.93
C LEU A 55 3.44 9.45 -9.41
N GLU A 56 4.15 8.37 -9.78
CA GLU A 56 4.45 8.05 -11.18
C GLU A 56 3.18 7.82 -12.01
N ARG A 57 2.14 7.23 -11.42
CA ARG A 57 0.84 7.05 -12.09
C ARG A 57 0.13 8.37 -12.30
N ASP A 58 0.06 9.21 -11.26
CA ASP A 58 -0.58 10.52 -11.34
C ASP A 58 0.11 11.40 -12.39
N GLU A 59 1.44 11.38 -12.47
CA GLU A 59 2.21 12.08 -13.51
C GLU A 59 1.94 11.55 -14.92
N THR A 60 1.73 10.24 -15.07
CA THR A 60 1.41 9.61 -16.37
C THR A 60 -0.01 9.94 -16.82
N GLU A 61 -0.98 9.89 -15.90
CA GLU A 61 -2.39 10.24 -16.17
C GLU A 61 -2.53 11.71 -16.56
N ASP A 62 -1.81 12.62 -15.88
CA ASP A 62 -1.74 14.02 -16.29
C ASP A 62 -1.22 14.16 -17.72
N TYR A 63 -0.09 13.52 -18.07
CA TYR A 63 0.49 13.59 -19.42
C TYR A 63 -0.47 13.11 -20.52
N GLU A 64 -1.21 12.02 -20.28
CA GLU A 64 -2.18 11.49 -21.25
C GLU A 64 -3.38 12.43 -21.46
N ILE A 65 -3.86 13.11 -20.41
CA ILE A 65 -4.96 14.09 -20.51
C ILE A 65 -4.51 15.33 -21.30
N PHE A 66 -3.29 15.82 -21.09
CA PHE A 66 -2.77 17.01 -21.79
C PHE A 66 -2.40 16.76 -23.26
N HIS A 67 -2.23 15.51 -23.71
CA HIS A 67 -1.80 15.20 -25.08
C HIS A 67 -2.85 14.50 -25.94
N ASN A 68 -3.88 13.89 -25.34
CA ASN A 68 -4.97 13.24 -26.10
C ASN A 68 -6.31 13.99 -26.01
N GLY A 69 -6.37 15.12 -25.31
CA GLY A 69 -7.52 16.03 -25.32
C GLY A 69 -7.46 17.02 -26.49
N GLU A 70 -7.73 16.55 -27.71
CA GLU A 70 -8.20 17.42 -28.82
C GLU A 70 -9.69 17.77 -28.66
#